data_AF-A0AAJ1V647-F1
#
_entry.id   AF-A0AAJ1V647-F1
#
_cell.length_a   1.000
_cell.length_b   1.000
_cell.length_c   1.000
_cell.angle_alpha   90.00
_cell.angle_beta   90.00
_cell.angle_gamma   90.00
#
_symmetry.space_group_name_H-M   'P 1'
#
loop_
_entity.id
_entity.type
_entity.pdbx_description
1 polymer ?
#
loop_
_entity_poly.entity_id
_entity_poly.type
_entity_poly.pdbx_seq_one_letter_code
_entity_poly.pdbx_strand_id
1 'polypeptide(L)'
;MTSAERDYKRSEAKKLYVLGLALLNISEIIGVGEKTLRNWKELDNWEDEKELNSIRPSEIKKMILRYVLDVRDGKKSQYKADDLAKVSAAWDRMDDSRKKAVNSMEAFDEFSNFMMQEAGLSTGNKRDMLLELLKAIRPYLDKYITQLLEQND
;
A
#
# COMPACT_ATOMS: atom_id res chain seq x y z
N MET A 1 17.34 19.88 -18.07
CA MET A 1 17.50 18.96 -16.93
C MET A 1 18.83 18.29 -17.06
N THR A 2 19.69 18.39 -16.05
CA THR A 2 20.95 17.65 -16.01
C THR A 2 20.69 16.15 -15.80
N SER A 3 21.66 15.28 -16.07
CA SER A 3 21.46 13.83 -15.85
C SER A 3 21.18 13.52 -14.38
N ALA A 4 21.92 14.17 -13.46
CA ALA A 4 21.74 13.99 -12.03
C ALA A 4 20.36 14.44 -11.54
N GLU A 5 19.87 15.59 -12.00
CA GLU A 5 18.51 16.07 -11.68
C GLU A 5 17.43 15.11 -12.19
N ARG A 6 17.64 14.52 -13.37
CA ARG A 6 16.70 13.57 -13.96
C ARG A 6 16.63 12.29 -13.13
N ASP A 7 17.79 11.75 -12.77
CA ASP A 7 17.87 10.49 -12.06
C ASP A 7 17.31 10.63 -10.63
N TYR A 8 17.56 11.77 -9.97
CA TYR A 8 16.91 12.13 -8.70
C TYR A 8 15.38 12.19 -8.82
N LYS A 9 14.86 12.96 -9.79
CA LYS A 9 13.41 13.10 -10.00
C LYS A 9 12.74 11.78 -10.37
N ARG A 10 13.44 10.91 -11.11
CA ARG A 10 12.97 9.57 -11.46
C ARG A 10 12.88 8.66 -10.25
N SER A 11 13.88 8.66 -9.38
CA SER A 11 13.87 7.91 -8.12
C SER A 11 12.75 8.39 -7.19
N GLU A 12 12.61 9.69 -7.02
CA GLU A 12 11.58 10.28 -6.17
C GLU A 12 10.16 10.00 -6.69
N ALA A 13 9.96 10.12 -8.00
CA ALA A 13 8.70 9.76 -8.62
C ALA A 13 8.38 8.26 -8.48
N LYS A 14 9.38 7.36 -8.53
CA LYS A 14 9.19 5.93 -8.25
C LYS A 14 8.69 5.73 -6.82
N LYS A 15 9.32 6.36 -5.83
CA LYS A 15 8.93 6.28 -4.41
C LYS A 15 7.46 6.67 -4.23
N LEU A 16 7.06 7.83 -4.76
CA LEU A 16 5.68 8.32 -4.67
C LEU A 16 4.67 7.40 -5.38
N TYR A 17 5.06 6.82 -6.52
CA TYR A 17 4.21 5.87 -7.25
C TYR A 17 3.98 4.58 -6.47
N VAL A 18 5.05 4.02 -5.88
CA VAL A 18 5.03 2.81 -5.05
C VAL A 18 4.21 3.01 -3.77
N LEU A 19 4.13 4.25 -3.28
CA LEU A 19 3.23 4.66 -2.18
C LEU A 19 1.77 4.83 -2.61
N GLY A 20 1.48 4.71 -3.92
CA GLY A 20 0.12 4.69 -4.47
C GLY A 20 -0.38 6.01 -5.02
N LEU A 21 0.46 7.04 -5.15
CA LEU A 21 0.04 8.31 -5.75
C LEU A 21 -0.20 8.15 -7.26
N ALA A 22 -1.23 8.84 -7.76
CA ALA A 22 -1.49 8.91 -9.20
C ALA A 22 -0.39 9.69 -9.91
N LEU A 23 -0.07 9.30 -11.16
CA LEU A 23 0.97 9.95 -11.96
C LEU A 23 0.68 11.45 -12.17
N LEU A 24 -0.59 11.85 -12.21
CA LEU A 24 -1.00 13.26 -12.29
C LEU A 24 -0.50 14.05 -11.08
N ASN A 25 -0.75 13.55 -9.87
CA ASN A 25 -0.31 14.19 -8.63
C ASN A 25 1.23 14.21 -8.54
N ILE A 26 1.89 13.14 -8.97
CA ILE A 26 3.37 13.06 -8.99
C ILE A 26 3.95 14.07 -9.99
N SER A 27 3.29 14.26 -11.14
CA SER A 27 3.68 15.25 -12.14
C SER A 27 3.68 16.66 -11.56
N GLU A 28 2.65 17.01 -10.77
CA GLU A 28 2.54 18.30 -10.08
C GLU A 28 3.61 18.47 -8.98
N ILE A 29 3.86 17.43 -8.18
CA ILE A 29 4.83 17.47 -7.07
C ILE A 29 6.28 17.57 -7.58
N ILE A 30 6.64 16.78 -8.58
CA ILE A 30 8.02 16.64 -9.05
C ILE A 30 8.35 17.59 -10.23
N GLY A 31 7.31 18.17 -10.85
CA GLY A 31 7.46 19.04 -12.02
C GLY A 31 8.03 18.30 -13.23
N VAL A 32 7.58 17.06 -13.46
CA VAL A 32 7.94 16.23 -14.62
C VAL A 32 6.65 15.82 -15.30
N GLY A 33 6.56 16.03 -16.62
CA GLY A 33 5.34 15.73 -17.37
C GLY A 33 4.93 14.26 -17.27
N GLU A 34 3.61 14.03 -17.17
CA GLU A 34 2.99 12.72 -16.97
C GLU A 34 3.43 11.66 -17.99
N LYS A 35 3.68 12.05 -19.26
CA LYS A 35 4.19 11.16 -20.32
C LYS A 35 5.58 10.62 -19.99
N THR A 36 6.46 11.45 -19.43
CA THR A 36 7.80 11.04 -19.01
C THR A 36 7.73 10.10 -17.82
N LEU A 37 6.85 10.39 -16.85
CA LEU A 37 6.63 9.52 -15.70
C LEU A 37 6.10 8.14 -16.12
N ARG A 38 5.15 8.08 -17.07
CA ARG A 38 4.63 6.82 -17.61
C ARG A 38 5.72 5.96 -18.25
N ASN A 39 6.60 6.58 -19.04
CA ASN A 39 7.72 5.87 -19.63
C ASN A 39 8.68 5.31 -18.56
N TRP A 40 8.99 6.08 -17.51
CA TRP A 40 9.84 5.59 -16.42
C TRP A 40 9.19 4.45 -15.64
N LYS A 41 7.88 4.56 -15.37
CA LYS A 41 7.08 3.52 -14.73
C LYS A 41 7.20 2.19 -15.46
N GLU A 42 7.06 2.21 -16.78
CA GLU A 42 7.15 1.02 -17.63
C GLU A 42 8.59 0.47 -17.69
N LEU A 43 9.58 1.36 -17.88
CA LEU A 43 10.98 0.95 -18.02
C LEU A 43 11.57 0.31 -16.76
N ASP A 44 11.24 0.81 -15.57
CA ASP A 44 11.78 0.30 -14.30
C ASP A 44 10.76 -0.55 -13.52
N ASN A 45 9.66 -0.93 -14.18
CA ASN A 45 8.62 -1.78 -13.64
C ASN A 45 8.10 -1.35 -12.26
N TRP A 46 7.68 -0.09 -12.13
CA TRP A 46 7.23 0.44 -10.84
C TRP A 46 5.96 -0.24 -10.33
N GLU A 47 5.19 -0.92 -11.21
CA GLU A 47 4.01 -1.66 -10.80
C GLU A 47 4.37 -2.85 -9.90
N ASP A 48 5.37 -3.66 -10.27
CA ASP A 48 5.82 -4.78 -9.44
C ASP A 48 6.29 -4.32 -8.06
N GLU A 49 7.05 -3.22 -7.99
CA GLU A 49 7.49 -2.65 -6.72
C GLU A 49 6.30 -2.18 -5.86
N LYS A 50 5.31 -1.56 -6.51
CA LYS A 50 4.07 -1.15 -5.86
C LYS A 50 3.26 -2.35 -5.37
N GLU A 51 3.17 -3.42 -6.16
CA GLU A 51 2.51 -4.66 -5.77
C GLU A 51 3.21 -5.29 -4.56
N LEU A 52 4.54 -5.39 -4.58
CA LEU A 52 5.34 -5.89 -3.45
C LEU A 52 5.12 -5.05 -2.19
N ASN A 53 5.08 -3.73 -2.32
CA ASN A 53 4.79 -2.81 -1.22
C ASN A 53 3.31 -2.85 -0.77
N SER A 54 2.42 -3.37 -1.63
CA SER A 54 1.01 -3.57 -1.32
C SER A 54 0.72 -4.87 -0.55
N ILE A 55 1.65 -5.84 -0.55
CA ILE A 55 1.47 -7.10 0.18
C ILE A 55 1.36 -6.84 1.68
N ARG A 56 0.27 -7.32 2.28
CA ARG A 56 -0.05 -7.14 3.69
C ARG A 56 0.18 -8.43 4.50
N PRO A 57 0.49 -8.38 5.81
CA PRO A 57 0.50 -9.55 6.69
C PRO A 57 -0.83 -10.31 6.65
N SER A 58 -1.96 -9.61 6.52
CA SER A 58 -3.27 -10.25 6.41
C SER A 58 -3.40 -11.16 5.19
N GLU A 59 -2.64 -10.95 4.11
CA GLU A 59 -2.59 -11.86 2.96
C GLU A 59 -1.96 -13.20 3.34
N ILE A 60 -0.87 -13.21 4.13
CA ILE A 60 -0.28 -14.45 4.66
C ILE A 60 -1.32 -15.21 5.50
N LYS A 61 -2.05 -14.48 6.36
CA LYS A 61 -3.16 -15.05 7.15
C LYS A 61 -4.26 -15.62 6.25
N LYS A 62 -4.67 -14.92 5.19
CA LYS A 62 -5.67 -15.41 4.21
C LYS A 62 -5.19 -16.67 3.50
N MET A 63 -3.91 -16.75 3.11
CA MET A 63 -3.32 -17.93 2.49
C MET A 63 -3.34 -19.14 3.44
N ILE A 64 -3.01 -18.94 4.71
CA ILE A 64 -3.10 -19.98 5.76
C ILE A 64 -4.55 -20.44 5.95
N LEU A 65 -5.50 -19.51 6.08
CA LEU A 65 -6.92 -19.85 6.23
C LEU A 65 -7.48 -20.56 5.00
N ARG A 66 -7.06 -20.17 3.80
CA ARG A 66 -7.42 -20.87 2.55
C ARG A 66 -6.89 -22.29 2.54
N TYR A 67 -5.64 -22.50 2.95
CA TYR A 67 -5.07 -23.85 3.07
C TYR A 67 -5.89 -24.72 4.04
N VAL A 68 -6.24 -24.20 5.22
CA VAL A 68 -7.06 -24.91 6.21
C VAL A 68 -8.45 -25.25 5.65
N LEU A 69 -9.07 -24.30 4.93
CA LEU A 69 -10.36 -24.50 4.27
C LEU A 69 -10.31 -25.63 3.24
N ASP A 70 -9.29 -25.63 2.37
CA ASP A 70 -9.13 -26.65 1.34
C ASP A 70 -8.94 -28.03 1.97
N VAL A 71 -8.08 -28.15 3.00
CA VAL A 71 -7.84 -29.41 3.72
C VAL A 71 -9.11 -29.92 4.39
N ARG A 72 -9.86 -29.05 5.08
CA ARG A 72 -11.12 -29.40 5.73
C ARG A 72 -12.15 -29.95 4.74
N ASP A 73 -12.21 -29.36 3.55
CA ASP A 73 -13.13 -29.75 2.48
C ASP A 73 -12.62 -30.96 1.65
N GLY A 74 -11.44 -31.53 1.97
CA GLY A 74 -10.83 -32.62 1.22
C GLY A 74 -10.29 -32.22 -0.16
N LYS A 75 -10.09 -30.92 -0.40
CA LYS A 75 -9.57 -30.37 -1.66
C LYS A 75 -8.05 -30.29 -1.63
N LYS A 76 -7.42 -30.43 -2.81
CA LYS A 76 -5.99 -30.16 -2.96
C LYS A 76 -5.75 -28.66 -2.92
N SER A 77 -5.04 -28.19 -1.90
CA SER A 77 -4.66 -26.77 -1.81
C SER A 77 -3.58 -26.41 -2.83
N GLN A 78 -3.63 -25.15 -3.29
CA GLN A 78 -2.58 -24.53 -4.10
C GLN A 78 -1.32 -24.19 -3.28
N TYR A 79 -1.42 -24.20 -1.95
CA TYR A 79 -0.32 -23.90 -1.03
C TYR A 79 0.11 -25.17 -0.28
N LYS A 80 1.39 -25.21 0.17
CA LYS A 80 1.90 -26.26 1.06
C LYS A 80 2.03 -25.71 2.47
N ALA A 81 1.67 -26.51 3.47
CA ALA A 81 1.78 -26.13 4.88
C ALA A 81 3.22 -25.73 5.28
N ASP A 82 4.21 -26.48 4.81
CA ASP A 82 5.64 -26.21 5.09
C ASP A 82 6.10 -24.85 4.50
N ASP A 83 5.70 -24.55 3.27
CA ASP A 83 6.02 -23.27 2.62
C ASP A 83 5.36 -22.11 3.38
N LEU A 84 4.08 -22.26 3.76
CA LEU A 84 3.36 -21.25 4.55
C LEU A 84 4.00 -21.04 5.93
N ALA A 85 4.43 -22.11 6.61
CA ALA A 85 5.11 -22.02 7.90
C ALA A 85 6.45 -21.28 7.78
N LYS A 86 7.22 -21.55 6.73
CA LYS A 86 8.50 -20.86 6.45
C LYS A 86 8.29 -19.39 6.12
N VAL A 87 7.31 -19.06 5.28
CA VAL A 87 6.96 -17.68 4.93
C VAL A 87 6.50 -16.92 6.17
N SER A 88 5.63 -17.51 6.99
CA SER A 88 5.17 -16.90 8.25
C SER A 88 6.34 -16.64 9.20
N ALA A 89 7.24 -17.61 9.38
CA ALA A 89 8.39 -17.45 10.27
C ALA A 89 9.44 -16.47 9.72
N ALA A 90 9.59 -16.35 8.40
CA ALA A 90 10.43 -15.32 7.79
C ALA A 90 9.82 -13.93 7.99
N TRP A 91 8.50 -13.80 7.81
CA TRP A 91 7.76 -12.56 8.06
C TRP A 91 7.89 -12.09 9.51
N ASP A 92 7.78 -13.00 10.48
CA ASP A 92 7.98 -12.67 11.89
C ASP A 92 9.40 -12.14 12.20
N ARG A 93 10.40 -12.46 11.38
CA ARG A 93 11.79 -11.99 11.55
C ARG A 93 12.12 -10.72 10.75
N MET A 94 11.34 -10.37 9.73
CA MET A 94 11.54 -9.15 8.94
C MET A 94 10.97 -7.93 9.68
N ASP A 95 11.84 -7.34 10.49
CA ASP A 95 11.89 -6.02 11.14
C ASP A 95 10.67 -5.06 11.24
N ASP A 96 10.72 -4.29 12.32
CA ASP A 96 9.63 -3.71 13.10
C ASP A 96 8.95 -2.49 12.44
N SER A 97 9.63 -1.72 11.59
CA SER A 97 9.11 -0.49 10.95
C SER A 97 8.24 -0.77 9.72
N ARG A 98 8.61 -1.74 8.87
CA ARG A 98 7.76 -2.19 7.76
C ARG A 98 6.48 -2.83 8.30
N LYS A 99 6.58 -3.63 9.36
CA LYS A 99 5.39 -4.12 10.09
C LYS A 99 4.55 -2.98 10.66
N LYS A 100 5.17 -1.97 11.29
CA LYS A 100 4.45 -0.78 11.80
C LYS A 100 3.75 -0.01 10.69
N ALA A 101 4.41 0.23 9.56
CA ALA A 101 3.82 0.90 8.40
C ALA A 101 2.62 0.12 7.88
N VAL A 102 2.78 -1.18 7.66
CA VAL A 102 1.72 -2.01 7.11
C VAL A 102 0.54 -2.19 8.08
N ASN A 103 0.81 -2.44 9.37
CA ASN A 103 -0.23 -2.51 10.39
C ASN A 103 -0.96 -1.17 10.55
N SER A 104 -0.26 -0.04 10.41
CA SER A 104 -0.86 1.30 10.43
C SER A 104 -1.75 1.55 9.21
N MET A 105 -1.34 1.07 8.02
CA MET A 105 -2.17 1.11 6.82
C MET A 105 -3.43 0.26 6.98
N GLU A 106 -3.31 -0.98 7.46
CA GLU A 106 -4.46 -1.87 7.68
C GLU A 106 -5.46 -1.26 8.68
N ALA A 107 -4.99 -0.79 9.84
CA ALA A 107 -5.85 -0.16 10.84
C ALA A 107 -6.56 1.08 10.29
N PHE A 108 -5.90 1.86 9.43
CA PHE A 108 -6.52 3.03 8.82
C PHE A 108 -7.52 2.69 7.72
N ASP A 109 -7.24 1.68 6.90
CA ASP A 109 -8.19 1.20 5.88
C ASP A 109 -9.44 0.64 6.55
N GLU A 110 -9.29 -0.13 7.63
CA GLU A 110 -10.41 -0.59 8.47
C GLU A 110 -11.19 0.59 9.06
N PHE A 111 -10.51 1.59 9.61
CA PHE A 111 -11.14 2.79 10.14
C PHE A 111 -11.84 3.62 9.05
N SER A 112 -11.24 3.74 7.86
CA SER A 112 -11.83 4.45 6.73
C SER A 112 -13.09 3.76 6.22
N ASN A 113 -13.07 2.42 6.18
CA ASN A 113 -14.24 1.62 5.84
C ASN A 113 -15.35 1.77 6.88
N PHE A 114 -15.00 1.79 8.17
CA PHE A 114 -15.95 2.09 9.25
C PHE A 114 -16.57 3.49 9.08
N MET A 115 -15.76 4.52 8.87
CA MET A 115 -16.22 5.89 8.63
C MET A 115 -17.09 6.01 7.38
N MET A 116 -16.78 5.25 6.32
CA MET A 116 -17.61 5.15 5.11
C MET A 116 -18.96 4.48 5.40
N GLN A 117 -18.99 3.45 6.25
CA GLN A 117 -20.25 2.83 6.69
C GLN A 117 -21.08 3.81 7.52
N GLU A 118 -20.46 4.52 8.45
CA GLU A 118 -21.12 5.58 9.24
C GLU A 118 -21.67 6.70 8.34
N ALA A 119 -20.93 7.08 7.29
CA ALA A 119 -21.39 8.04 6.30
C ALA A 119 -22.60 7.50 5.52
N GLY A 120 -22.57 6.22 5.12
CA GLY A 120 -23.68 5.56 4.43
C GLY A 120 -24.95 5.39 5.27
N LEU A 121 -24.80 5.25 6.59
CA LEU A 121 -25.91 5.22 7.55
C LEU A 121 -26.40 6.61 7.96
N SER A 122 -25.65 7.66 7.62
CA SER A 122 -25.97 9.05 7.92
C SER A 122 -26.66 9.74 6.75
N THR A 123 -27.47 10.76 7.03
CA THR A 123 -28.14 11.58 6.01
C THR A 123 -27.80 13.07 6.17
N GLY A 124 -27.99 13.83 5.09
CA GLY A 124 -27.74 15.28 5.07
C GLY A 124 -26.29 15.66 5.40
N ASN A 125 -26.12 16.80 6.09
CA ASN A 125 -24.81 17.42 6.38
C ASN A 125 -23.82 16.49 7.08
N LYS A 126 -24.30 15.52 7.87
CA LYS A 126 -23.41 14.58 8.60
C LYS A 126 -22.68 13.64 7.63
N ARG A 127 -23.35 13.19 6.56
CA ARG A 127 -22.73 12.35 5.52
C ARG A 127 -21.62 13.13 4.80
N ASP A 128 -21.92 14.35 4.36
CA ASP A 128 -20.97 15.18 3.61
C ASP A 128 -19.75 15.56 4.46
N MET A 129 -19.96 15.86 5.75
CA MET A 129 -18.87 16.12 6.70
C MET A 129 -17.94 14.91 6.86
N LEU A 130 -18.48 13.69 6.99
CA LEU A 130 -17.69 12.48 7.16
C LEU A 130 -16.82 12.18 5.93
N LEU A 131 -17.36 12.42 4.73
CA LEU A 131 -16.63 12.25 3.47
C LEU A 131 -15.50 13.29 3.32
N GLU A 132 -15.74 14.55 3.67
CA GLU A 132 -14.70 15.59 3.65
C GLU A 132 -13.60 15.32 4.68
N LEU A 133 -13.93 14.83 5.87
CA LEU A 133 -12.94 14.42 6.88
C LEU A 133 -12.05 13.28 6.38
N LEU A 134 -12.63 12.26 5.75
CA LEU A 134 -11.87 11.15 5.16
C LEU A 134 -10.90 11.66 4.09
N LYS A 135 -11.37 12.55 3.21
CA LYS A 135 -10.55 13.16 2.16
C LYS A 135 -9.42 14.02 2.73
N ALA A 136 -9.68 14.76 3.80
CA ALA A 136 -8.71 15.65 4.44
C ALA A 136 -7.63 14.88 5.21
N ILE A 137 -7.96 13.77 5.86
CA ILE A 137 -7.04 12.98 6.68
C ILE A 137 -6.13 12.09 5.82
N ARG A 138 -6.62 11.61 4.67
CA ARG A 138 -5.90 10.66 3.81
C ARG A 138 -4.47 11.12 3.45
N PRO A 139 -4.23 12.37 3.03
CA PRO A 139 -2.87 12.84 2.73
C PRO A 139 -1.91 12.83 3.94
N TYR A 140 -2.41 13.05 5.16
CA TYR A 140 -1.58 13.03 6.37
C TYR A 140 -1.21 11.62 6.78
N LEU A 141 -2.13 10.67 6.58
CA LEU A 141 -1.82 9.26 6.73
C LEU A 141 -0.72 8.85 5.74
N ASP A 142 -0.91 9.16 4.44
CA ASP A 142 0.05 8.79 3.41
C ASP A 142 1.46 9.32 3.76
N LYS A 143 1.53 10.54 4.31
CA LYS A 143 2.78 11.13 4.85
C LYS A 143 3.35 10.35 6.05
N TYR A 144 2.53 9.98 7.03
CA TYR A 144 2.98 9.20 8.19
C TYR A 144 3.50 7.82 7.80
N ILE A 145 2.79 7.15 6.88
CA ILE A 145 3.21 5.86 6.33
C ILE A 145 4.54 5.98 5.59
N THR A 146 4.70 7.04 4.79
CA THR A 146 5.97 7.33 4.10
C THR A 146 7.12 7.50 5.10
N GLN A 147 6.91 8.22 6.19
CA GLN A 147 7.92 8.39 7.25
C GLN A 147 8.31 7.06 7.92
N LEU A 148 7.35 6.18 8.18
CA LEU A 148 7.62 4.86 8.77
C LEU A 148 8.45 3.97 7.82
N LEU A 149 8.30 4.16 6.51
CA LEU A 149 9.07 3.44 5.50
C LEU A 149 10.47 4.04 5.28
N GLU A 150 10.61 5.36 5.39
CA GLU A 150 11.88 6.09 5.23
C GLU A 150 12.86 5.91 6.41
N GLN A 151 12.38 5.59 7.61
CA GLN A 151 13.24 5.36 8.79
C GLN A 151 14.17 4.13 8.67
N ASN A 152 14.15 3.43 7.54
CA ASN A 152 14.90 2.21 7.26
C ASN A 152 15.87 2.31 6.06
N ASP A 153 16.00 3.48 5.41
CA ASP A 153 17.08 3.79 4.45
C ASP A 153 18.27 4.44 5.17
#